data_AF-A0A661G8D0-F1
#
_entry.id   AF-A0A661G8D0-F1
#
_cell.length_a   1.000
_cell.length_b   1.000
_cell.length_c   1.000
_cell.angle_alpha   90.00
_cell.angle_beta   90.00
_cell.angle_gamma   90.00
#
_symmetry.space_group_name_H-M   'P 1'
#
loop_
_entity.id
_entity.type
_entity.pdbx_description
1 polymer ?
#
loop_
_entity_poly.entity_id
_entity_poly.type
_entity_poly.pdbx_seq_one_letter_code
_entity_poly.pdbx_strand_id
1 'polypeptide(L)'
;IVGGWFGREGSTPEVPGVDTLLFADIGTPTAIDDLAQTAGRRFDWCFYATALGDVGFPVSEATAEQIATSNHLSFDPLPRLEAGLEIGTLVGYSTFYDLTHQKITYGAMGHSKHAIECWTLETGRSRRLCLRAGAFHSASSQGIKLLVRRNAKALAKSNDPLLRSFFADVKPSEAVERLQQAVFDEERATLGDSGTDLDTLVAAHKALIAGPDAPFVNVAGQRIWTSAEALDID
;
A
#
# COMPACT_ATOMS: atom_id res chain seq x y z
N ILE A 1 -6.18 10.77 -19.33
CA ILE A 1 -5.49 10.18 -18.15
C ILE A 1 -4.27 11.03 -17.84
N VAL A 2 -4.26 11.63 -16.66
CA VAL A 2 -3.09 12.37 -16.16
C VAL A 2 -2.43 11.53 -15.07
N GLY A 3 -1.13 11.33 -15.18
CA GLY A 3 -0.32 10.64 -14.18
C GLY A 3 0.44 11.65 -13.31
N GLY A 4 0.47 11.40 -12.00
CA GLY A 4 1.43 12.02 -11.09
C GLY A 4 2.56 11.03 -10.79
N TRP A 5 3.80 11.41 -11.08
CA TRP A 5 4.99 10.61 -10.83
C TRP A 5 5.75 11.16 -9.63
N PHE A 6 5.88 10.34 -8.59
CA PHE A 6 6.79 10.58 -7.48
C PHE A 6 8.07 9.76 -7.69
N GLY A 7 9.22 10.42 -7.75
CA GLY A 7 10.50 9.80 -8.08
C GLY A 7 11.66 10.80 -8.08
N ARG A 8 12.66 10.60 -8.94
CA ARG A 8 13.68 11.64 -9.16
C ARG A 8 13.15 12.67 -10.16
N GLU A 9 13.48 13.93 -9.98
CA GLU A 9 13.18 14.95 -10.99
C GLU A 9 13.81 14.56 -12.35
N GLY A 10 13.05 14.72 -13.43
CA GLY A 10 13.47 14.28 -14.77
C GLY A 10 13.45 12.76 -15.01
N SER A 11 12.92 11.96 -14.09
CA SER A 11 12.82 10.49 -14.23
C SER A 11 11.43 9.97 -14.63
N THR A 12 10.55 10.84 -15.13
CA THR A 12 9.20 10.46 -15.56
C THR A 12 9.29 9.40 -16.66
N PRO A 13 8.84 8.15 -16.43
CA PRO A 13 8.88 7.11 -17.45
C PRO A 13 7.84 7.37 -18.53
N GLU A 14 8.02 6.79 -19.72
CA GLU A 14 6.90 6.68 -20.66
C GLU A 14 5.90 5.64 -20.15
N VAL A 15 4.64 6.05 -19.95
CA VAL A 15 3.57 5.15 -19.51
C VAL A 15 2.51 5.07 -20.60
N PRO A 16 2.35 3.90 -21.26
CA PRO A 16 1.35 3.73 -22.31
C PRO A 16 -0.07 4.10 -21.84
N GLY A 17 -0.77 4.92 -22.62
CA GLY A 17 -2.14 5.35 -22.32
C GLY A 17 -2.27 6.53 -21.35
N VAL A 18 -1.16 7.08 -20.85
CA VAL A 18 -1.16 8.35 -20.10
C VAL A 18 -0.98 9.51 -21.07
N ASP A 19 -1.92 10.46 -21.08
CA ASP A 19 -1.89 11.63 -21.97
C ASP A 19 -0.86 12.66 -21.49
N THR A 20 -0.76 12.83 -20.17
CA THR A 20 0.14 13.77 -19.52
C THR A 20 0.71 13.13 -18.27
N LEU A 21 2.05 13.04 -18.17
CA LEU A 21 2.73 12.58 -16.96
C LEU A 21 3.51 13.74 -16.35
N LEU A 22 3.17 14.08 -15.10
CA LEU A 22 3.80 15.18 -14.37
C LEU A 22 4.65 14.62 -13.25
N PHE A 23 5.83 15.20 -13.05
CA PHE A 23 6.50 15.02 -11.77
C PHE A 23 5.68 15.74 -10.70
N ALA A 24 5.21 15.00 -9.70
CA ALA A 24 4.34 15.54 -8.67
C ALA A 24 4.61 14.83 -7.34
N ASP A 25 5.26 15.55 -6.42
CA ASP A 25 5.23 15.20 -5.01
C ASP A 25 4.01 15.87 -4.37
N ILE A 26 2.92 15.11 -4.25
CA ILE A 26 1.67 15.57 -3.63
C ILE A 26 1.89 16.01 -2.17
N GLY A 27 2.96 15.55 -1.52
CA GLY A 27 3.42 16.02 -0.22
C GLY A 27 3.85 17.49 -0.21
N THR A 28 4.18 18.09 -1.36
CA THR A 28 4.58 19.51 -1.44
C THR A 28 3.37 20.45 -1.49
N PRO A 29 3.45 21.67 -0.90
CA PRO A 29 2.31 22.58 -0.83
C PRO A 29 1.71 22.99 -2.19
N THR A 30 2.53 23.08 -3.24
CA THR A 30 2.10 23.60 -4.56
C THR A 30 1.57 22.51 -5.49
N ALA A 31 1.86 21.23 -5.24
CA ALA A 31 1.59 20.16 -6.21
C ALA A 31 0.12 20.05 -6.64
N ILE A 32 -0.82 20.34 -5.74
CA ILE A 32 -2.25 20.35 -6.06
C ILE A 32 -2.60 21.49 -7.03
N ASP A 33 -2.05 22.69 -6.80
CA ASP A 33 -2.28 23.84 -7.67
C ASP A 33 -1.59 23.67 -9.02
N ASP A 34 -0.38 23.10 -9.04
CA ASP A 34 0.37 22.78 -10.25
C ASP A 34 -0.38 21.74 -11.11
N LEU A 35 -0.92 20.69 -10.47
CA LEU A 35 -1.77 19.70 -11.12
C LEU A 35 -3.06 20.35 -11.65
N ALA A 36 -3.71 21.18 -10.84
CA ALA A 36 -4.92 21.91 -11.23
C ALA A 36 -4.70 22.84 -12.44
N GLN A 37 -3.57 23.52 -12.49
CA GLN A 37 -3.21 24.41 -13.60
C GLN A 37 -2.94 23.63 -14.89
N THR A 38 -2.30 22.46 -14.78
CA THR A 38 -1.86 21.68 -15.95
C THR A 38 -2.93 20.76 -16.50
N ALA A 39 -3.73 20.15 -15.63
CA ALA A 39 -4.68 19.09 -15.96
C ALA A 39 -6.14 19.48 -15.70
N GLY A 40 -6.39 20.66 -15.10
CA GLY A 40 -7.70 21.05 -14.61
C GLY A 40 -7.97 20.53 -13.19
N ARG A 41 -9.08 20.99 -12.59
CA ARG A 41 -9.44 20.66 -11.21
C ARG A 41 -10.33 19.43 -11.06
N ARG A 42 -11.02 19.02 -12.12
CA ARG A 42 -12.08 18.01 -12.06
C ARG A 42 -11.64 16.67 -12.64
N PHE A 43 -11.84 15.61 -11.87
CA PHE A 43 -11.50 14.24 -12.24
C PHE A 43 -12.63 13.30 -11.82
N ASP A 44 -13.05 12.40 -12.70
CA ASP A 44 -14.04 11.38 -12.34
C ASP A 44 -13.43 10.33 -11.39
N TRP A 45 -12.14 10.02 -11.59
CA TRP A 45 -11.39 9.01 -10.85
C TRP A 45 -9.99 9.51 -10.50
N CYS A 46 -9.54 9.19 -9.29
CA CYS A 46 -8.16 9.36 -8.85
C CYS A 46 -7.69 8.08 -8.15
N PHE A 47 -6.57 7.53 -8.60
CA PHE A 47 -5.93 6.36 -8.00
C PHE A 47 -4.61 6.78 -7.35
N TYR A 48 -4.52 6.64 -6.03
CA TYR A 48 -3.33 7.04 -5.27
C TYR A 48 -2.55 5.83 -4.78
N ALA A 49 -1.56 5.39 -5.57
CA ALA A 49 -0.81 4.15 -5.33
C ALA A 49 0.57 4.36 -4.67
N THR A 50 0.94 5.60 -4.34
CA THR A 50 2.25 5.90 -3.73
C THR A 50 2.30 5.40 -2.29
N ALA A 51 3.37 4.71 -1.93
CA ALA A 51 3.64 4.26 -0.57
C ALA A 51 5.14 4.25 -0.28
N LEU A 52 5.53 4.81 0.87
CA LEU A 52 6.89 4.78 1.39
C LEU A 52 6.84 4.83 2.93
N GLY A 53 7.65 4.01 3.59
CA GLY A 53 7.72 3.95 5.04
C GLY A 53 8.65 2.84 5.52
N ASP A 54 8.98 2.90 6.81
CA ASP A 54 9.90 1.95 7.44
C ASP A 54 9.22 0.59 7.67
N VAL A 55 9.91 -0.46 7.24
CA VAL A 55 9.50 -1.87 7.34
C VAL A 55 10.64 -2.73 7.87
N GLY A 56 10.36 -4.00 8.16
CA GLY A 56 11.31 -4.96 8.69
C GLY A 56 11.40 -4.95 10.22
N PHE A 57 10.30 -4.64 10.89
CA PHE A 57 10.08 -4.77 12.32
C PHE A 57 8.55 -4.86 12.59
N PRO A 58 8.11 -5.26 13.79
CA PRO A 58 6.70 -5.39 14.11
C PRO A 58 5.94 -4.06 14.05
N VAL A 59 4.70 -4.08 13.56
CA VAL A 59 3.79 -2.92 13.54
C VAL A 59 3.59 -2.33 14.94
N SER A 60 3.56 -3.19 15.96
CA SER A 60 3.44 -2.80 17.37
C SER A 60 4.67 -2.08 17.93
N GLU A 61 5.82 -2.15 17.26
CA GLU A 61 7.06 -1.48 17.66
C GLU A 61 7.27 -0.13 16.94
N ALA A 62 6.36 0.28 16.05
CA ALA A 62 6.47 1.54 15.33
C ALA A 62 6.34 2.76 16.25
N THR A 63 7.28 3.69 16.16
CA THR A 63 7.21 4.96 16.91
C THR A 63 6.31 5.97 16.20
N ALA A 64 5.80 6.94 16.96
CA ALA A 64 4.99 8.03 16.39
C ALA A 64 5.73 8.81 15.28
N GLU A 65 7.05 8.98 15.40
CA GLU A 65 7.87 9.65 14.39
C GLU A 65 7.96 8.84 13.10
N GLN A 66 8.13 7.52 13.21
CA GLN A 66 8.15 6.63 12.04
C GLN A 66 6.79 6.56 11.35
N ILE A 67 5.71 6.54 12.14
CA ILE A 67 4.32 6.58 11.63
C ILE A 67 4.07 7.90 10.89
N ALA A 68 4.43 9.03 11.48
CA ALA A 68 4.30 10.34 10.83
C ALA A 68 5.10 10.41 9.53
N THR A 69 6.33 9.91 9.53
CA THR A 69 7.19 9.84 8.34
C THR A 69 6.56 8.98 7.24
N SER A 70 6.00 7.82 7.60
CA SER A 70 5.32 6.92 6.65
C SER A 70 4.05 7.56 6.07
N ASN A 71 3.25 8.21 6.91
CA ASN A 71 2.00 8.85 6.51
C ASN A 71 2.20 10.04 5.58
N HIS A 72 3.31 10.77 5.72
CA HIS A 72 3.62 11.94 4.89
C HIS A 72 3.51 11.66 3.38
N LEU A 73 3.93 10.46 2.95
CA LEU A 73 3.81 10.02 1.57
C LEU A 73 2.71 8.99 1.35
N SER A 74 2.42 8.13 2.33
CA SER A 74 1.51 7.01 2.10
C SER A 74 0.04 7.37 2.35
N PHE A 75 -0.24 8.36 3.20
CA PHE A 75 -1.61 8.67 3.66
C PHE A 75 -2.00 10.14 3.47
N ASP A 76 -1.23 11.10 4.00
CA ASP A 76 -1.56 12.54 4.00
C ASP A 76 -1.92 13.11 2.62
N PRO A 77 -1.37 12.61 1.51
CA PRO A 77 -1.78 13.05 0.16
C PRO A 77 -3.24 12.79 -0.19
N LEU A 78 -3.88 11.75 0.35
CA LEU A 78 -5.29 11.42 0.07
C LEU A 78 -6.26 12.54 0.50
N PRO A 79 -6.31 12.96 1.78
CA PRO A 79 -7.18 14.05 2.20
C PRO A 79 -6.82 15.38 1.52
N ARG A 80 -5.55 15.59 1.17
CA ARG A 80 -5.11 16.79 0.45
C ARG A 80 -5.62 16.83 -0.99
N LEU A 81 -5.56 15.70 -1.70
CA LEU A 81 -6.13 15.56 -3.05
C LEU A 81 -7.63 15.84 -3.03
N GLU A 82 -8.37 15.26 -2.09
CA GLU A 82 -9.81 15.47 -1.95
C GLU A 82 -10.18 16.90 -1.57
N ALA A 83 -9.39 17.56 -0.72
CA ALA A 83 -9.62 18.95 -0.36
C ALA A 83 -9.36 19.90 -1.56
N GLY A 84 -8.31 19.61 -2.33
CA GLY A 84 -7.79 20.45 -3.39
C GLY A 84 -8.47 20.31 -4.74
N LEU A 85 -8.95 19.12 -5.09
CA LEU A 85 -9.48 18.80 -6.41
C LEU A 85 -10.96 18.40 -6.34
N GLU A 86 -11.66 18.50 -7.47
CA GLU A 86 -13.02 18.01 -7.64
C GLU A 86 -12.95 16.56 -8.14
N ILE A 87 -12.85 15.61 -7.21
CA ILE A 87 -12.72 14.17 -7.51
C ILE A 87 -14.06 13.48 -7.31
N GLY A 88 -14.51 12.73 -8.31
CA GLY A 88 -15.71 11.88 -8.21
C GLY A 88 -15.46 10.68 -7.29
N THR A 89 -14.47 9.85 -7.64
CA THR A 89 -14.03 8.70 -6.83
C THR A 89 -12.53 8.73 -6.57
N LEU A 90 -12.13 8.63 -5.30
CA LEU A 90 -10.73 8.58 -4.86
C LEU A 90 -10.43 7.17 -4.30
N VAL A 91 -9.40 6.54 -4.87
CA VAL A 91 -9.01 5.16 -4.59
C VAL A 91 -7.67 5.12 -3.86
N GLY A 92 -7.69 4.63 -2.61
CA GLY A 92 -6.50 4.28 -1.85
C GLY A 92 -6.10 2.81 -2.03
N TYR A 93 -4.87 2.47 -1.65
CA TYR A 93 -4.35 1.10 -1.74
C TYR A 93 -3.85 0.60 -0.39
N SER A 94 -4.35 -0.56 0.01
CA SER A 94 -4.02 -1.27 1.24
C SER A 94 -3.52 -2.69 0.95
N THR A 95 -3.20 -3.42 2.02
CA THR A 95 -2.82 -4.83 2.01
C THR A 95 -3.50 -5.52 3.21
N PHE A 96 -3.35 -6.84 3.33
CA PHE A 96 -3.75 -7.58 4.53
C PHE A 96 -2.67 -7.46 5.62
N TYR A 97 -2.52 -6.24 6.15
CA TYR A 97 -1.52 -5.91 7.18
C TYR A 97 -1.85 -6.54 8.54
N ASP A 98 -3.05 -7.08 8.71
CA ASP A 98 -3.55 -7.76 9.90
C ASP A 98 -3.05 -9.20 10.03
N LEU A 99 -2.58 -9.80 8.92
CA LEU A 99 -2.00 -11.14 8.93
C LEU A 99 -0.75 -11.17 9.80
N THR A 100 -0.59 -12.24 10.57
CA THR A 100 0.47 -12.40 11.58
C THR A 100 1.85 -12.15 11.00
N HIS A 101 2.17 -12.77 9.85
CA HIS A 101 3.50 -12.65 9.22
C HIS A 101 3.72 -11.27 8.59
N GLN A 102 2.65 -10.58 8.21
CA GLN A 102 2.73 -9.18 7.77
C GLN A 102 2.93 -8.26 8.98
N LYS A 103 2.14 -8.41 10.06
CA LYS A 103 2.23 -7.62 11.30
C LYS A 103 3.65 -7.57 11.87
N ILE A 104 4.39 -8.68 11.83
CA ILE A 104 5.76 -8.71 12.37
C ILE A 104 6.81 -8.04 11.49
N THR A 105 6.46 -7.60 10.27
CA THR A 105 7.42 -6.97 9.35
C THR A 105 6.95 -5.68 8.69
N TYR A 106 5.69 -5.30 8.81
CA TYR A 106 5.16 -4.11 8.14
C TYR A 106 5.50 -2.79 8.83
N GLY A 107 6.00 -2.81 10.08
CA GLY A 107 6.47 -1.62 10.78
C GLY A 107 5.48 -0.44 10.71
N ALA A 108 5.97 0.75 10.38
CA ALA A 108 5.16 1.96 10.26
C ALA A 108 4.21 1.93 9.05
N MET A 109 4.50 1.13 8.02
CA MET A 109 3.63 0.99 6.85
C MET A 109 2.27 0.39 7.21
N GLY A 110 2.21 -0.49 8.23
CA GLY A 110 0.95 -1.05 8.74
C GLY A 110 0.00 0.06 9.19
N HIS A 111 0.52 1.03 9.95
CA HIS A 111 -0.22 2.22 10.40
C HIS A 111 -0.71 3.08 9.24
N SER A 112 0.11 3.28 8.21
CA SER A 112 -0.33 4.01 7.02
C SER A 112 -1.45 3.29 6.27
N LYS A 113 -1.40 1.96 6.16
CA LYS A 113 -2.46 1.19 5.51
C LYS A 113 -3.75 1.22 6.32
N HIS A 114 -3.65 1.10 7.63
CA HIS A 114 -4.81 1.25 8.51
C HIS A 114 -5.43 2.66 8.44
N ALA A 115 -4.60 3.72 8.42
CA ALA A 115 -5.08 5.09 8.26
C ALA A 115 -5.86 5.29 6.94
N ILE A 116 -5.37 4.72 5.83
CA ILE A 116 -6.07 4.73 4.54
C ILE A 116 -7.45 4.05 4.67
N GLU A 117 -7.53 2.91 5.33
CA GLU A 117 -8.80 2.18 5.49
C GLU A 117 -9.78 2.92 6.38
N CYS A 118 -9.34 3.45 7.52
CA CYS A 118 -10.17 4.28 8.40
C CYS A 118 -10.70 5.51 7.65
N TRP A 119 -9.84 6.22 6.93
CA TRP A 119 -10.24 7.37 6.10
C TRP A 119 -11.20 6.98 4.96
N THR A 120 -11.10 5.77 4.42
CA THR A 120 -12.03 5.28 3.39
C THR A 120 -13.46 5.15 3.93
N LEU A 121 -13.63 4.88 5.22
CA LEU A 121 -14.94 4.74 5.87
C LEU A 121 -15.56 6.06 6.30
N GLU A 122 -14.76 7.10 6.44
CA GLU A 122 -15.24 8.45 6.75
C GLU A 122 -16.04 9.06 5.59
N THR A 123 -16.92 10.00 5.93
CA THR A 123 -17.64 10.78 4.92
C THR A 123 -16.72 11.80 4.26
N GLY A 124 -16.82 11.91 2.93
CA GLY A 124 -15.96 12.77 2.12
C GLY A 124 -16.71 13.47 1.00
N ARG A 125 -16.02 14.37 0.31
CA ARG A 125 -16.52 15.03 -0.90
C ARG A 125 -16.50 14.08 -2.10
N SER A 126 -15.53 13.17 -2.11
CA SER A 126 -15.40 12.10 -3.09
C SER A 126 -16.07 10.84 -2.56
N ARG A 127 -16.48 9.95 -3.47
CA ARG A 127 -16.62 8.55 -3.12
C ARG A 127 -15.23 8.00 -2.80
N ARG A 128 -15.02 7.49 -1.60
CA ARG A 128 -13.74 6.86 -1.20
C ARG A 128 -13.86 5.36 -1.36
N LEU A 129 -12.89 4.76 -2.04
CA LEU A 129 -12.76 3.30 -2.19
C LEU A 129 -11.34 2.89 -1.85
N CYS A 130 -11.15 1.64 -1.44
CA CYS A 130 -9.83 1.11 -1.17
C CYS A 130 -9.66 -0.28 -1.79
N LEU A 131 -8.57 -0.48 -2.52
CA LEU A 131 -8.16 -1.78 -3.02
C LEU A 131 -7.19 -2.42 -2.02
N ARG A 132 -7.58 -3.56 -1.44
CA ARG A 132 -6.73 -4.36 -0.55
C ARG A 132 -6.15 -5.54 -1.33
N ALA A 133 -4.85 -5.50 -1.60
CA ALA A 133 -4.18 -6.53 -2.37
C ALA A 133 -3.30 -7.42 -1.48
N GLY A 134 -3.42 -8.73 -1.64
CA GLY A 134 -2.55 -9.74 -1.05
C GLY A 134 -1.17 -9.74 -1.70
N ALA A 135 -0.29 -10.62 -1.25
CA ALA A 135 1.08 -10.66 -1.68
C ALA A 135 1.17 -10.94 -3.19
N PHE A 136 1.89 -10.06 -3.89
CA PHE A 136 2.23 -10.19 -5.30
C PHE A 136 3.68 -9.78 -5.53
N HIS A 137 4.23 -10.21 -6.66
CA HIS A 137 5.59 -9.88 -7.05
C HIS A 137 5.63 -8.47 -7.65
N SER A 138 6.35 -7.55 -7.02
CA SER A 138 6.56 -6.18 -7.50
C SER A 138 7.98 -5.68 -7.22
N ALA A 139 8.38 -4.57 -7.85
CA ALA A 139 9.65 -3.92 -7.52
C ALA A 139 9.72 -3.52 -6.03
N SER A 140 8.59 -3.09 -5.44
CA SER A 140 8.48 -2.77 -4.02
C SER A 140 8.69 -4.01 -3.15
N SER A 141 8.03 -5.13 -3.46
CA SER A 141 8.21 -6.38 -2.69
C SER A 141 9.66 -6.87 -2.74
N GLN A 142 10.35 -6.69 -3.88
CA GLN A 142 11.79 -6.98 -3.99
C GLN A 142 12.64 -6.01 -3.15
N GLY A 143 12.28 -4.73 -3.11
CA GLY A 143 12.91 -3.74 -2.23
C GLY A 143 12.81 -4.12 -0.75
N ILE A 144 11.62 -4.53 -0.30
CA ILE A 144 11.38 -5.00 1.07
C ILE A 144 12.26 -6.23 1.37
N LYS A 145 12.30 -7.23 0.47
CA LYS A 145 13.19 -8.39 0.62
C LYS A 145 14.65 -7.98 0.85
N LEU A 146 15.15 -7.00 0.09
CA LEU A 146 16.52 -6.50 0.23
C LEU A 146 16.74 -5.79 1.57
N LEU A 147 15.79 -4.97 2.02
CA LEU A 147 15.84 -4.27 3.31
C LEU A 147 15.85 -5.26 4.48
N VAL A 148 14.94 -6.23 4.48
CA VAL A 148 14.86 -7.30 5.48
C VAL A 148 16.16 -8.11 5.50
N ARG A 149 16.69 -8.48 4.32
CA ARG A 149 17.97 -9.18 4.22
C ARG A 149 19.13 -8.39 4.80
N ARG A 150 19.19 -7.07 4.55
CA ARG A 150 20.23 -6.18 5.10
C ARG A 150 20.16 -6.10 6.63
N ASN A 151 18.94 -6.13 7.17
CA ASN A 151 18.68 -6.00 8.61
C ASN A 151 18.68 -7.34 9.37
N ALA A 152 18.90 -8.47 8.69
CA ALA A 152 18.79 -9.82 9.26
C ALA A 152 19.53 -10.03 10.59
N LYS A 153 20.71 -9.43 10.80
CA LYS A 153 21.46 -9.53 12.07
C LYS A 153 20.74 -8.86 13.24
N ALA A 154 20.05 -7.76 12.98
CA ALA A 154 19.22 -7.08 13.99
C ALA A 154 17.94 -7.89 14.23
N LEU A 155 17.32 -8.40 13.16
CA LEU A 155 16.11 -9.22 13.25
C LEU A 155 16.31 -10.53 14.01
N ALA A 156 17.49 -11.15 13.90
CA ALA A 156 17.87 -12.31 14.71
C ALA A 156 17.91 -12.01 16.23
N LYS A 157 17.89 -10.74 16.63
CA LYS A 157 17.86 -10.26 18.02
C LYS A 157 16.55 -9.54 18.36
N SER A 158 15.52 -9.65 17.52
CA SER A 158 14.23 -9.03 17.77
C SER A 158 13.62 -9.52 19.08
N ASN A 159 12.88 -8.63 19.75
CA ASN A 159 12.08 -8.97 20.92
C ASN A 159 10.84 -9.79 20.53
N ASP A 160 10.35 -9.63 19.30
CA ASP A 160 9.28 -10.44 18.75
C ASP A 160 9.76 -11.88 18.50
N PRO A 161 9.16 -12.88 19.17
CA PRO A 161 9.63 -14.27 19.10
C PRO A 161 9.39 -14.89 17.72
N LEU A 162 8.30 -14.52 17.03
CA LEU A 162 7.99 -15.06 15.71
C LEU A 162 8.97 -14.50 14.68
N LEU A 163 9.19 -13.18 14.67
CA LEU A 163 10.17 -12.55 13.79
C LEU A 163 11.56 -13.13 14.04
N ARG A 164 11.99 -13.21 15.30
CA ARG A 164 13.28 -13.80 15.66
C ARG A 164 13.41 -15.24 15.15
N SER A 165 12.35 -16.04 15.18
CA SER A 165 12.38 -17.45 14.75
C SER A 165 12.73 -17.64 13.26
N PHE A 166 12.51 -16.63 12.41
CA PHE A 166 12.91 -16.67 11.00
C PHE A 166 14.41 -16.43 10.80
N PHE A 167 15.04 -15.63 11.66
CA PHE A 167 16.41 -15.12 11.45
C PHE A 167 17.46 -15.71 12.39
N ALA A 168 17.06 -16.21 13.56
CA ALA A 168 17.98 -16.81 14.53
C ALA A 168 18.66 -18.04 13.92
N ASP A 169 20.00 -18.02 13.84
CA ASP A 169 20.84 -19.10 13.30
C ASP A 169 20.53 -19.53 11.85
N VAL A 170 19.82 -18.69 11.09
CA VAL A 170 19.43 -18.93 9.70
C VAL A 170 20.16 -17.96 8.77
N LYS A 171 20.54 -18.41 7.58
CA LYS A 171 21.15 -17.54 6.57
C LYS A 171 20.15 -16.46 6.13
N PRO A 172 20.53 -15.16 6.03
CA PRO A 172 19.60 -14.08 5.69
C PRO A 172 18.75 -14.31 4.43
N SER A 173 19.33 -14.91 3.38
CA SER A 173 18.59 -15.22 2.15
C SER A 173 17.52 -16.29 2.37
N GLU A 174 17.82 -17.30 3.17
CA GLU A 174 16.88 -18.37 3.50
C GLU A 174 15.77 -17.87 4.42
N ALA A 175 16.12 -17.04 5.41
CA ALA A 175 15.16 -16.41 6.31
C ALA A 175 14.10 -15.59 5.57
N VAL A 176 14.53 -14.78 4.58
CA VAL A 176 13.62 -13.96 3.76
C VAL A 176 12.68 -14.80 2.91
N GLU A 177 13.17 -15.88 2.29
CA GLU A 177 12.31 -16.77 1.50
C GLU A 177 11.33 -17.54 2.39
N ARG A 178 11.77 -18.00 3.57
CA ARG A 178 10.88 -18.65 4.56
C ARG A 178 9.79 -17.71 5.06
N LEU A 179 10.14 -16.45 5.37
CA LEU A 179 9.18 -15.45 5.80
C LEU A 179 8.17 -15.13 4.68
N GLN A 180 8.65 -14.96 3.44
CA GLN A 180 7.75 -14.71 2.32
C GLN A 180 6.79 -15.89 2.08
N GLN A 181 7.31 -17.12 2.15
CA GLN A 181 6.47 -18.31 2.02
C GLN A 181 5.43 -18.37 3.14
N ALA A 182 5.80 -18.01 4.38
CA ALA A 182 4.87 -17.97 5.49
C ALA A 182 3.74 -16.94 5.29
N VAL A 183 4.02 -15.78 4.69
CA VAL A 183 2.98 -14.82 4.27
C VAL A 183 2.03 -15.45 3.24
N PHE A 184 2.57 -16.11 2.21
CA PHE A 184 1.73 -16.76 1.19
C PHE A 184 0.91 -17.92 1.73
N ASP A 185 1.45 -18.68 2.68
CA ASP A 185 0.76 -19.80 3.31
C ASP A 185 -0.37 -19.31 4.23
N GLU A 186 -0.11 -18.24 4.99
CA GLU A 186 -1.12 -17.59 5.83
C GLU A 186 -2.24 -16.95 4.98
N GLU A 187 -1.90 -16.23 3.92
CA GLU A 187 -2.91 -15.70 2.98
C GLU A 187 -3.78 -16.82 2.42
N ARG A 188 -3.19 -17.94 1.99
CA ARG A 188 -3.94 -19.08 1.47
C ARG A 188 -4.86 -19.68 2.53
N ALA A 189 -4.38 -19.81 3.76
CA ALA A 189 -5.16 -20.37 4.87
C ALA A 189 -6.31 -19.45 5.30
N THR A 190 -6.07 -18.14 5.37
CA THR A 190 -7.01 -17.16 5.93
C THR A 190 -7.94 -16.55 4.86
N LEU A 191 -7.39 -16.23 3.70
CA LEU A 191 -8.09 -15.55 2.59
C LEU A 191 -8.55 -16.53 1.51
N GLY A 192 -8.12 -17.80 1.59
CA GLY A 192 -8.51 -18.88 0.68
C GLY A 192 -7.65 -19.00 -0.58
N ASP A 193 -6.81 -18.01 -0.89
CA ASP A 193 -5.82 -18.08 -1.96
C ASP A 193 -4.68 -17.07 -1.73
N SER A 194 -3.59 -17.19 -2.47
CA SER A 194 -2.42 -16.31 -2.34
C SER A 194 -1.58 -16.25 -3.62
N GLY A 195 -0.69 -15.26 -3.72
CA GLY A 195 0.13 -15.06 -4.92
C GLY A 195 -0.65 -14.37 -6.04
N THR A 196 -1.25 -13.23 -5.73
CA THR A 196 -1.99 -12.41 -6.70
C THR A 196 -1.10 -12.07 -7.90
N ASP A 197 -1.59 -12.30 -9.11
CA ASP A 197 -0.91 -11.93 -10.34
C ASP A 197 -1.43 -10.60 -10.92
N LEU A 198 -0.78 -10.12 -11.98
CA LEU A 198 -1.16 -8.85 -12.61
C LEU A 198 -2.58 -8.93 -13.20
N ASP A 199 -2.95 -10.05 -13.80
CA ASP A 199 -4.25 -10.21 -14.46
C ASP A 199 -5.40 -10.15 -13.44
N THR A 200 -5.22 -10.78 -12.27
CA THR A 200 -6.19 -10.71 -11.18
C THR A 200 -6.22 -9.33 -10.55
N LEU A 201 -5.07 -8.68 -10.39
CA LEU A 201 -5.02 -7.29 -9.91
C LEU A 201 -5.80 -6.36 -10.87
N VAL A 202 -5.66 -6.55 -12.19
CA VAL A 202 -6.45 -5.83 -13.20
C VAL A 202 -7.94 -6.17 -13.08
N ALA A 203 -8.29 -7.44 -12.86
CA ALA A 203 -9.69 -7.83 -12.64
C ALA A 203 -10.29 -7.16 -11.39
N ALA A 204 -9.51 -7.00 -10.31
CA ALA A 204 -9.94 -6.31 -9.12
C ALA A 204 -10.16 -4.79 -9.36
N HIS A 205 -9.31 -4.15 -10.17
CA HIS A 205 -9.56 -2.77 -10.60
C HIS A 205 -10.84 -2.64 -11.43
N LYS A 206 -11.12 -3.61 -12.31
CA LYS A 206 -12.39 -3.64 -13.07
C LYS A 206 -13.59 -3.78 -12.16
N ALA A 207 -13.52 -4.64 -11.14
CA ALA A 207 -14.57 -4.77 -10.12
C ALA A 207 -14.78 -3.47 -9.34
N LEU A 208 -13.70 -2.75 -9.01
CA LEU A 208 -13.75 -1.44 -8.37
C LEU A 208 -14.43 -0.38 -9.26
N ILE A 209 -14.08 -0.34 -10.55
CA ILE A 209 -14.67 0.60 -11.52
C ILE A 209 -16.15 0.28 -11.81
N ALA A 210 -16.54 -0.99 -11.74
CA ALA A 210 -17.93 -1.42 -11.93
C ALA A 210 -18.88 -0.93 -10.81
N GLY A 211 -18.34 -0.36 -9.73
CA GLY A 211 -19.11 0.20 -8.62
C GLY A 211 -19.44 -0.86 -7.57
N PRO A 212 -18.50 -1.18 -6.67
CA PRO A 212 -18.72 -2.19 -5.63
C PRO A 212 -19.83 -1.75 -4.66
N ASP A 213 -20.42 -2.73 -4.01
CA ASP A 213 -21.45 -2.56 -2.97
C ASP A 213 -20.86 -2.17 -1.60
N ALA A 214 -19.54 -2.30 -1.43
CA ALA A 214 -18.81 -1.95 -0.22
C ALA A 214 -17.55 -1.12 -0.54
N PRO A 215 -17.00 -0.37 0.44
CA PRO A 215 -15.86 0.52 0.22
C PRO A 215 -14.54 -0.20 -0.10
N PHE A 216 -14.39 -1.45 0.35
CA PHE A 216 -13.19 -2.24 0.14
C PHE A 216 -13.39 -3.28 -0.96
N VAL A 217 -12.49 -3.28 -1.95
CA VAL A 217 -12.33 -4.39 -2.90
C VAL A 217 -11.07 -5.14 -2.50
N ASN A 218 -11.22 -6.41 -2.17
CA ASN A 218 -10.15 -7.28 -1.72
C ASN A 218 -9.73 -8.21 -2.85
N VAL A 219 -8.43 -8.47 -2.98
CA VAL A 219 -7.89 -9.45 -3.92
C VAL A 219 -6.73 -10.23 -3.30
N ALA A 220 -6.84 -11.56 -3.31
CA ALA A 220 -5.79 -12.47 -2.84
C ALA A 220 -5.76 -13.71 -3.74
N GLY A 221 -4.62 -14.01 -4.36
CA GLY A 221 -4.54 -15.04 -5.40
C GLY A 221 -5.48 -14.69 -6.56
N GLN A 222 -6.42 -15.58 -6.87
CA GLN A 222 -7.49 -15.38 -7.87
C GLN A 222 -8.82 -14.90 -7.27
N ARG A 223 -8.91 -14.80 -5.94
CA ARG A 223 -10.15 -14.46 -5.24
C ARG A 223 -10.33 -12.96 -5.18
N ILE A 224 -11.51 -12.46 -5.56
CA ILE A 224 -11.93 -11.06 -5.44
C ILE A 224 -13.25 -10.99 -4.67
N TRP A 225 -13.35 -10.11 -3.67
CA TRP A 225 -14.57 -9.91 -2.88
C TRP A 225 -14.63 -8.51 -2.28
N THR A 226 -15.78 -8.10 -1.77
CA THR A 226 -15.97 -6.81 -1.12
C THR A 226 -16.11 -6.94 0.41
N SER A 227 -15.72 -5.90 1.15
CA SER A 227 -15.92 -5.82 2.61
C SER A 227 -16.24 -4.40 3.05
N ALA A 228 -16.82 -4.26 4.25
CA ALA A 228 -17.28 -2.98 4.79
C ALA A 228 -16.45 -2.46 5.97
N GLU A 229 -15.47 -3.24 6.46
CA GLU A 229 -14.71 -2.93 7.66
C GLU A 229 -13.21 -2.77 7.34
N ALA A 230 -12.60 -1.83 8.04
CA ALA A 230 -11.14 -1.72 8.12
C ALA A 230 -10.59 -2.92 8.90
N LEU A 231 -9.39 -3.37 8.55
CA LEU A 231 -8.71 -4.41 9.32
C LEU A 231 -8.19 -3.84 10.65
N ASP A 232 -8.04 -4.74 11.61
CA ASP A 232 -7.42 -4.40 12.88
C ASP A 232 -5.91 -4.25 12.73
N ILE A 233 -5.36 -3.23 13.39
CA ILE A 233 -3.93 -3.00 13.45
C ILE A 233 -3.30 -3.59 14.71
N ASP A 234 -4.08 -3.80 15.77
CA ASP A 234 -3.61 -4.28 17.08
C ASP A 234 -3.59 -5.81 17.18
#